data_AF-A0A962R873-F1
#
_entry.id   AF-A0A962R873-F1
#
_cell.length_a   1.000
_cell.length_b   1.000
_cell.length_c   1.000
_cell.angle_alpha   90.00
_cell.angle_beta   90.00
_cell.angle_gamma   90.00
#
_symmetry.space_group_name_H-M   'P 1'
#
loop_
_entity.id
_entity.type
_entity.pdbx_description
1 polymer ?
#
loop_
_entity_poly.entity_id
_entity_poly.type
_entity_poly.pdbx_seq_one_letter_code
_entity_poly.pdbx_strand_id
1 'polypeptide(L)'
;SREKLLAYAEAAGIPVDFAKKGKKSPYSMDANLLHISYEGGILEDPWAEPEEDMYRWSVSPEKAPDEPTYIQISYEKGDPVAVNGERMSPATLLAELNRVGGENGIGRTDIVENRYVGMKSRGAYETPGGTIMLKAHRAIESITLDREAAHLKDELMPRYASMIYNGYWFSPERKMMQAAIDASQATVNGTVRLKLYKGNVIVVGRDSTTDNLFNESIATFEDDAGAYDQRDAAGFIKLNALRMRIAALKKS
;
A
#
# COMPACT_ATOMS: atom_id res chain seq x y z
N SER A 1 -9.01 32.59 -10.32
CA SER A 1 -9.05 31.52 -11.32
C SER A 1 -7.75 31.53 -12.12
N ARG A 2 -7.42 30.42 -12.78
CA ARG A 2 -6.22 30.28 -13.62
C ARG A 2 -6.10 31.41 -14.65
N GLU A 3 -7.21 31.76 -15.30
CA GLU A 3 -7.27 32.83 -16.31
C GLU A 3 -6.89 34.20 -15.73
N LYS A 4 -7.39 34.55 -14.54
CA LYS A 4 -7.02 35.80 -13.86
C LYS A 4 -5.53 35.86 -13.51
N LEU A 5 -4.93 34.74 -13.10
CA LEU A 5 -3.49 34.68 -12.80
C LEU A 5 -2.63 34.80 -14.06
N LEU A 6 -3.04 34.19 -15.18
CA LEU A 6 -2.35 34.34 -16.47
C LEU A 6 -2.40 35.79 -16.98
N ALA A 7 -3.57 36.42 -16.93
CA ALA A 7 -3.73 37.82 -17.32
C ALA A 7 -2.90 38.76 -16.44
N TYR A 8 -2.85 38.51 -15.13
CA TYR A 8 -1.99 39.26 -14.22
C TYR A 8 -0.50 39.08 -14.54
N ALA A 9 -0.06 37.83 -14.75
CA ALA A 9 1.33 37.53 -15.08
C ALA A 9 1.76 38.23 -16.39
N GLU A 10 0.91 38.19 -17.41
CA GLU A 10 1.14 38.91 -18.67
C GLU A 10 1.23 40.43 -18.46
N ALA A 11 0.25 41.03 -17.77
CA ALA A 11 0.24 42.45 -17.48
C ALA A 11 1.44 42.92 -16.63
N ALA A 12 1.92 42.06 -15.74
CA ALA A 12 3.07 42.31 -14.87
C ALA A 12 4.42 41.91 -15.49
N GLY A 13 4.45 41.38 -16.72
CA GLY A 13 5.68 40.93 -17.38
C GLY A 13 6.33 39.71 -16.71
N ILE A 14 5.57 38.92 -15.93
CA ILE A 14 6.05 37.71 -15.27
C ILE A 14 6.07 36.58 -16.31
N PRO A 15 7.23 36.01 -16.65
CA PRO A 15 7.31 34.95 -17.65
C PRO A 15 6.65 33.66 -17.12
N VAL A 16 5.74 33.10 -17.92
CA VAL A 16 5.10 31.80 -17.65
C VAL A 16 5.36 30.87 -18.83
N ASP A 17 6.03 29.74 -18.58
CA ASP A 17 6.51 28.83 -19.64
C ASP A 17 5.40 28.31 -20.57
N PHE A 18 4.20 28.07 -20.02
CA PHE A 18 3.04 27.58 -20.79
C PHE A 18 2.36 28.65 -21.64
N ALA A 19 2.50 29.94 -21.31
CA ALA A 19 1.89 31.03 -22.07
C ALA A 19 2.51 31.17 -23.47
N LYS A 20 3.80 30.86 -23.62
CA LYS A 20 4.53 30.96 -24.90
C LYS A 20 4.18 29.89 -25.93
N LYS A 21 3.50 28.81 -25.55
CA LYS A 21 3.24 27.64 -26.42
C LYS A 21 1.77 27.43 -26.79
N GLY A 22 0.85 28.31 -26.36
CA GLY A 22 -0.59 28.15 -26.60
C GLY A 22 -1.21 26.88 -26.00
N LYS A 23 -0.46 26.13 -25.17
CA LYS A 23 -0.88 24.87 -24.56
C LYS A 23 -1.19 25.10 -23.08
N LYS A 24 -2.44 24.92 -22.69
CA LYS A 24 -2.82 24.78 -21.27
C LYS A 24 -2.32 23.40 -20.80
N SER A 25 -1.59 23.30 -19.69
CA SER A 25 -1.48 22.02 -18.96
C SER A 25 -2.90 21.51 -18.71
N PRO A 26 -3.29 20.32 -19.19
CA PRO A 26 -4.67 19.85 -19.09
C PRO A 26 -5.07 19.52 -17.65
N TYR A 27 -4.12 19.17 -16.79
CA TYR A 27 -4.34 18.79 -15.39
C TYR A 27 -3.37 19.51 -14.44
N SER A 28 -3.71 19.50 -13.15
CA SER A 28 -2.86 19.87 -12.02
C SER A 28 -2.07 18.64 -11.55
N MET A 29 -0.82 18.84 -11.12
CA MET A 29 0.06 17.76 -10.70
C MET A 29 0.76 18.13 -9.39
N ASP A 30 0.79 17.20 -8.44
CA ASP A 30 1.65 17.28 -7.26
C ASP A 30 2.53 16.04 -7.19
N ALA A 31 3.83 16.23 -6.97
CA ALA A 31 4.83 15.18 -7.07
C ALA A 31 5.81 15.27 -5.89
N ASN A 32 6.00 14.16 -5.21
CA ASN A 32 7.01 13.96 -4.18
C ASN A 32 7.58 12.55 -4.30
N LEU A 33 8.52 12.16 -3.44
CA LEU A 33 9.17 10.84 -3.54
C LEU A 33 8.19 9.66 -3.40
N LEU A 34 7.08 9.81 -2.68
CA LEU A 34 6.14 8.72 -2.46
C LEU A 34 5.23 8.49 -3.68
N HIS A 35 4.74 9.56 -4.29
CA HIS A 35 3.79 9.47 -5.39
C HIS A 35 3.74 10.73 -6.26
N ILE A 36 3.08 10.59 -7.41
CA ILE A 36 2.52 11.69 -8.19
C ILE A 36 1.00 11.60 -8.15
N SER A 37 0.34 12.75 -8.00
CA SER A 37 -1.11 12.89 -8.16
C SER A 37 -1.43 13.80 -9.35
N TYR A 38 -2.54 13.48 -10.04
CA TYR A 38 -3.07 14.20 -11.17
C TYR A 38 -4.56 14.48 -10.95
N GLU A 39 -4.97 15.72 -11.12
CA GLU A 39 -6.36 16.14 -10.92
C GLU A 39 -6.77 17.27 -11.87
N GLY A 40 -8.07 17.43 -12.08
CA GLY A 40 -8.63 18.51 -12.90
C GLY A 40 -8.61 18.21 -14.41
N GLY A 41 -9.24 19.08 -15.18
CA GLY A 41 -9.32 18.94 -16.64
C GLY A 41 -10.07 17.68 -17.08
N ILE A 42 -9.46 16.84 -17.92
CA ILE A 42 -10.11 15.62 -18.43
C ILE A 42 -10.55 14.67 -17.30
N LEU A 43 -9.85 14.68 -16.17
CA LEU A 43 -10.17 13.85 -15.01
C LEU A 43 -11.42 14.33 -14.25
N GLU A 44 -11.95 15.53 -14.53
CA GLU A 44 -13.19 16.01 -13.92
C GLU A 44 -14.42 15.23 -14.42
N ASP A 45 -14.36 14.66 -15.63
CA ASP A 45 -15.35 13.73 -16.13
C ASP A 45 -14.95 12.29 -15.74
N PRO A 46 -15.64 11.63 -14.79
CA PRO A 46 -15.30 10.27 -14.38
C PRO A 46 -15.50 9.21 -15.48
N TRP A 47 -16.12 9.56 -16.61
CA TRP A 47 -16.26 8.68 -17.77
C TRP A 47 -15.09 8.78 -18.75
N ALA A 48 -14.26 9.81 -18.66
CA ALA A 48 -13.09 9.98 -19.51
C ALA A 48 -11.90 9.16 -18.98
N GLU A 49 -11.24 8.40 -19.85
CA GLU A 49 -10.05 7.63 -19.50
C GLU A 49 -8.83 8.55 -19.25
N PRO A 50 -7.98 8.26 -18.24
CA PRO A 50 -6.72 8.98 -18.06
C PRO A 50 -5.81 8.86 -19.30
N GLU A 51 -5.27 9.99 -19.77
CA GLU A 51 -4.39 10.00 -20.95
C GLU A 51 -3.02 9.38 -20.63
N GLU A 52 -2.48 8.56 -21.54
CA GLU A 52 -1.21 7.84 -21.29
C GLU A 52 -0.01 8.78 -21.12
N ASP A 53 0.00 9.94 -21.78
CA ASP A 53 1.06 10.95 -21.66
C ASP A 53 0.98 11.76 -20.35
N MET A 54 -0.06 11.53 -19.55
CA MET A 54 -0.19 12.08 -18.21
C MET A 54 0.81 11.47 -17.25
N TYR A 55 0.96 10.15 -17.29
CA TYR A 55 1.82 9.36 -16.40
C TYR A 55 3.31 9.62 -16.68
N ARG A 56 4.08 9.84 -15.61
CA ARG A 56 5.48 10.29 -15.69
C ARG A 56 6.49 9.26 -15.21
N TRP A 57 6.11 8.42 -14.27
CA TRP A 57 7.04 7.49 -13.60
C TRP A 57 6.90 6.06 -14.08
N SER A 58 5.69 5.66 -14.44
CA SER A 58 5.36 4.30 -14.79
C SER A 58 5.03 4.17 -16.27
N VAL A 59 5.37 3.02 -16.86
CA VAL A 59 4.81 2.61 -18.15
C VAL A 59 3.40 2.03 -17.97
N SER A 60 2.61 1.97 -19.03
CA SER A 60 1.36 1.21 -19.00
C SER A 60 1.62 -0.29 -18.76
N PRO A 61 0.73 -1.02 -18.08
CA PRO A 61 0.85 -2.47 -17.93
C PRO A 61 1.07 -3.21 -19.26
N GLU A 62 0.48 -2.72 -20.35
CA GLU A 62 0.63 -3.22 -21.71
C GLU A 62 2.05 -3.05 -22.25
N LYS A 63 2.75 -1.97 -21.86
CA LYS A 63 4.13 -1.66 -22.28
C LYS A 63 5.20 -2.16 -21.30
N ALA A 64 4.81 -2.64 -20.12
CA ALA A 64 5.72 -3.24 -19.17
C ALA A 64 6.37 -4.52 -19.74
N PRO A 65 7.59 -4.88 -19.31
CA PRO A 65 8.31 -6.05 -19.80
C PRO A 65 7.49 -7.34 -19.82
N ASP A 66 7.74 -8.18 -20.83
CA ASP A 66 7.14 -9.53 -20.93
C ASP A 66 7.84 -10.55 -20.01
N GLU A 67 9.05 -10.23 -19.54
CA GLU A 67 9.78 -11.03 -18.56
C GLU A 67 9.51 -10.50 -17.14
N PRO A 68 9.12 -11.36 -16.18
CA PRO A 68 8.87 -10.94 -14.80
C PRO A 68 10.16 -10.49 -14.09
N THR A 69 10.07 -9.38 -13.37
CA THR A 69 11.17 -8.91 -12.51
C THR A 69 11.04 -9.52 -11.12
N TYR A 70 12.08 -10.17 -10.62
CA TYR A 70 12.12 -10.69 -9.25
C TYR A 70 12.95 -9.77 -8.36
N ILE A 71 12.39 -9.43 -7.19
CA ILE A 71 13.09 -8.67 -6.17
C ILE A 71 12.91 -9.30 -4.79
N GLN A 72 13.83 -8.98 -3.88
CA GLN A 72 13.74 -9.29 -2.47
C GLN A 72 13.76 -8.01 -1.65
N ILE A 73 12.92 -7.90 -0.62
CA ILE A 73 12.92 -6.77 0.31
C ILE A 73 13.18 -7.33 1.71
N SER A 74 14.22 -6.83 2.38
CA SER A 74 14.53 -7.19 3.76
C SER A 74 13.98 -6.17 4.74
N TYR A 75 13.52 -6.65 5.89
CA TYR A 75 12.83 -5.89 6.92
C TYR A 75 13.55 -6.00 8.27
N GLU A 76 13.59 -4.87 8.98
CA GLU A 76 13.96 -4.78 10.39
C GLU A 76 12.91 -3.96 11.13
N LYS A 77 12.27 -4.55 12.12
CA LYS A 77 11.23 -3.92 12.96
C LYS A 77 10.15 -3.21 12.13
N GLY A 78 9.71 -3.84 11.04
CA GLY A 78 8.68 -3.32 10.14
C GLY A 78 9.21 -2.39 9.04
N ASP A 79 10.42 -1.85 9.16
CA ASP A 79 11.01 -0.97 8.16
C ASP A 79 11.74 -1.79 7.08
N PRO A 80 11.52 -1.50 5.78
CA PRO A 80 12.35 -2.07 4.73
C PRO A 80 13.74 -1.43 4.76
N VAL A 81 14.78 -2.26 4.79
CA VAL A 81 16.19 -1.83 4.95
C VAL A 81 17.09 -2.18 3.78
N ALA A 82 16.68 -3.12 2.91
CA ALA A 82 17.46 -3.56 1.76
C ALA A 82 16.58 -4.03 0.60
N VAL A 83 17.10 -3.90 -0.62
CA VAL A 83 16.53 -4.51 -1.84
C VAL A 83 17.58 -5.40 -2.46
N ASN A 84 17.24 -6.66 -2.77
CA ASN A 84 18.16 -7.66 -3.33
C ASN A 84 19.47 -7.84 -2.54
N GLY A 85 19.40 -7.69 -1.21
CA GLY A 85 20.54 -7.81 -0.30
C GLY A 85 21.39 -6.53 -0.17
N GLU A 86 21.13 -5.50 -0.96
CA GLU A 86 21.82 -4.20 -0.86
C GLU A 86 21.08 -3.29 0.13
N ARG A 87 21.76 -2.92 1.23
CA ARG A 87 21.22 -1.98 2.22
C ARG A 87 21.16 -0.57 1.66
N MET A 88 20.07 0.12 1.95
CA MET A 88 19.80 1.45 1.39
C MET A 88 19.25 2.38 2.48
N SER A 89 19.42 3.69 2.28
CA SER A 89 18.66 4.68 3.06
C SER A 89 17.17 4.59 2.71
N PRO A 90 16.23 4.99 3.59
CA PRO A 90 14.80 4.93 3.27
C PRO A 90 14.43 5.66 1.97
N ALA A 91 15.05 6.81 1.69
CA ALA A 91 14.81 7.57 0.48
C ALA A 91 15.35 6.86 -0.78
N THR A 92 16.55 6.30 -0.71
CA THR A 92 17.16 5.53 -1.81
C THR A 92 16.37 4.27 -2.11
N LEU A 93 15.91 3.58 -1.05
CA LEU A 93 15.09 2.38 -1.18
C LEU A 93 13.76 2.69 -1.87
N LEU A 94 13.05 3.74 -1.44
CA LEU A 94 11.80 4.14 -2.07
C LEU A 94 12.01 4.59 -3.53
N ALA A 95 13.10 5.30 -3.83
CA ALA A 95 13.46 5.67 -5.20
C ALA A 95 13.72 4.44 -6.08
N GLU A 96 14.44 3.43 -5.57
CA GLU A 96 14.69 2.19 -6.30
C GLU A 96 13.41 1.39 -6.53
N LEU A 97 12.54 1.30 -5.52
CA LEU A 97 11.23 0.67 -5.66
C LEU A 97 10.32 1.43 -6.64
N ASN A 98 10.40 2.76 -6.68
CA ASN A 98 9.70 3.56 -7.68
C ASN A 98 10.22 3.26 -9.09
N ARG A 99 11.54 3.16 -9.27
CA ARG A 99 12.16 2.85 -10.57
C ARG A 99 11.70 1.49 -11.08
N VAL A 100 11.93 0.43 -10.32
CA VAL A 100 11.57 -0.94 -10.74
C VAL A 100 10.06 -1.14 -10.84
N GLY A 101 9.28 -0.50 -9.95
CA GLY A 101 7.83 -0.53 -10.01
C GLY A 101 7.28 0.21 -11.24
N GLY A 102 7.83 1.38 -11.55
CA GLY A 102 7.48 2.15 -12.73
C GLY A 102 7.77 1.41 -14.04
N GLU A 103 8.94 0.77 -14.16
CA GLU A 103 9.33 -0.08 -15.29
C GLU A 103 8.36 -1.26 -15.49
N ASN A 104 7.78 -1.78 -14.40
CA ASN A 104 6.80 -2.86 -14.43
C ASN A 104 5.34 -2.38 -14.48
N GLY A 105 5.09 -1.07 -14.63
CA GLY A 105 3.74 -0.49 -14.71
C GLY A 105 2.91 -0.56 -13.43
N ILE A 106 3.55 -0.67 -12.27
CA ILE A 106 2.91 -0.83 -10.95
C ILE A 106 2.51 0.52 -10.36
N GLY A 107 1.39 0.55 -9.64
CA GLY A 107 1.02 1.66 -8.77
C GLY A 107 0.25 2.79 -9.44
N ARG A 108 -0.21 2.59 -10.69
CA ARG A 108 -1.23 3.45 -11.31
C ARG A 108 -2.58 3.18 -10.66
N THR A 109 -3.22 4.22 -10.14
CA THR A 109 -4.56 4.14 -9.54
C THR A 109 -5.43 5.28 -10.04
N ASP A 110 -6.71 5.04 -10.25
CA ASP A 110 -7.74 6.03 -10.56
C ASP A 110 -8.88 5.86 -9.55
N ILE A 111 -9.16 6.90 -8.78
CA ILE A 111 -10.20 6.87 -7.75
C ILE A 111 -11.06 8.11 -7.78
N VAL A 112 -12.32 7.93 -7.37
CA VAL A 112 -13.17 9.00 -6.85
C VAL A 112 -13.10 8.96 -5.33
N GLU A 113 -12.47 9.95 -4.73
CA GLU A 113 -12.29 10.06 -3.28
C GLU A 113 -13.30 11.02 -2.64
N ASN A 114 -13.46 10.89 -1.32
CA ASN A 114 -14.32 11.77 -0.51
C ASN A 114 -13.44 12.74 0.26
N ARG A 115 -13.40 14.01 -0.18
CA ARG A 115 -12.63 15.03 0.49
C ARG A 115 -13.22 15.34 1.85
N TYR A 116 -12.35 15.70 2.80
CA TYR A 116 -12.76 16.02 4.16
C TYR A 116 -13.75 17.19 4.23
N VAL A 117 -13.65 18.13 3.29
CA VAL A 117 -14.59 19.25 3.14
C VAL A 117 -15.96 18.86 2.56
N GLY A 118 -16.22 17.58 2.33
CA GLY A 118 -17.53 17.01 1.98
C GLY A 118 -17.81 16.82 0.48
N MET A 119 -16.89 17.23 -0.40
CA MET A 119 -17.02 17.03 -1.85
C MET A 119 -16.35 15.74 -2.32
N LYS A 120 -16.82 15.20 -3.45
CA LYS A 120 -16.09 14.16 -4.18
C LYS A 120 -15.09 14.79 -5.14
N SER A 121 -13.95 14.13 -5.33
CA SER A 121 -12.96 14.50 -6.33
C SER A 121 -12.46 13.24 -7.02
N ARG A 122 -12.19 13.32 -8.31
CA ARG A 122 -11.48 12.25 -9.03
C ARG A 122 -10.02 12.63 -9.15
N GLY A 123 -9.15 11.66 -8.93
CA GLY A 123 -7.71 11.79 -9.10
C GLY A 123 -7.10 10.52 -9.66
N ALA A 124 -6.06 10.68 -10.47
CA ALA A 124 -5.18 9.60 -10.88
C ALA A 124 -3.85 9.71 -10.13
N TYR A 125 -3.24 8.58 -9.81
CA TYR A 125 -2.04 8.51 -8.96
C TYR A 125 -1.01 7.54 -9.53
N GLU A 126 0.27 7.84 -9.31
CA GLU A 126 1.40 6.92 -9.49
C GLU A 126 2.13 6.76 -8.15
N THR A 127 1.97 5.60 -7.52
CA THR A 127 2.62 5.26 -6.24
C THR A 127 3.37 3.91 -6.36
N PRO A 128 4.33 3.75 -7.28
CA PRO A 128 4.94 2.45 -7.59
C PRO A 128 5.62 1.81 -6.37
N GLY A 129 6.55 2.52 -5.73
CA GLY A 129 7.30 2.00 -4.59
C GLY A 129 6.42 1.76 -3.36
N GLY A 130 5.50 2.67 -3.05
CA GLY A 130 4.52 2.48 -1.97
C GLY A 130 3.59 1.28 -2.20
N THR A 131 3.19 1.01 -3.45
CA THR A 131 2.37 -0.16 -3.80
C THR A 131 3.12 -1.48 -3.55
N ILE A 132 4.39 -1.52 -3.93
CA ILE A 132 5.27 -2.67 -3.66
C ILE A 132 5.47 -2.84 -2.15
N MET A 133 5.85 -1.77 -1.45
CA MET A 133 6.10 -1.78 -0.01
C MET A 133 4.90 -2.27 0.78
N LEU A 134 3.69 -1.82 0.46
CA LEU A 134 2.48 -2.25 1.15
C LEU A 134 2.27 -3.76 1.02
N LYS A 135 2.40 -4.31 -0.21
CA LYS A 135 2.22 -5.74 -0.45
C LYS A 135 3.27 -6.59 0.26
N ALA A 136 4.51 -6.13 0.25
CA ALA A 136 5.64 -6.79 0.89
C ALA A 136 5.58 -6.73 2.41
N HIS A 137 5.19 -5.58 2.97
CA HIS A 137 5.06 -5.39 4.41
C HIS A 137 3.98 -6.30 5.01
N ARG A 138 2.80 -6.35 4.36
CA ARG A 138 1.75 -7.33 4.71
C ARG A 138 2.21 -8.78 4.61
N ALA A 139 3.11 -9.07 3.69
CA ALA A 139 3.64 -10.40 3.49
C ALA A 139 4.57 -10.82 4.62
N ILE A 140 5.47 -9.95 5.10
CA ILE A 140 6.33 -10.31 6.23
C ILE A 140 5.51 -10.43 7.53
N GLU A 141 4.58 -9.51 7.77
CA GLU A 141 3.69 -9.56 8.94
C GLU A 141 2.93 -10.89 9.06
N SER A 142 2.55 -11.50 7.93
CA SER A 142 1.77 -12.74 7.92
C SER A 142 2.49 -13.95 8.52
N ILE A 143 3.81 -13.89 8.69
CA ILE A 143 4.60 -14.95 9.34
C ILE A 143 5.23 -14.49 10.66
N THR A 144 5.14 -13.21 11.02
CA THR A 144 5.82 -12.66 12.21
C THR A 144 4.89 -12.06 13.26
N LEU A 145 3.61 -11.88 12.94
CA LEU A 145 2.60 -11.40 13.89
C LEU A 145 1.72 -12.54 14.37
N ASP A 146 1.41 -12.53 15.67
CA ASP A 146 0.32 -13.32 16.22
C ASP A 146 -1.01 -12.98 15.52
N ARG A 147 -1.91 -13.98 15.45
CA ARG A 147 -3.19 -13.86 14.74
C ARG A 147 -4.05 -12.70 15.27
N GLU A 148 -4.22 -12.59 16.58
CA GLU A 148 -5.08 -11.54 17.16
C GLU A 148 -4.41 -10.18 17.09
N ALA A 149 -3.08 -10.13 17.23
CA ALA A 149 -2.31 -8.90 17.02
C ALA A 149 -2.46 -8.38 15.58
N ALA A 150 -2.38 -9.27 14.57
CA ALA A 150 -2.58 -8.91 13.18
C ALA A 150 -4.00 -8.38 12.91
N HIS A 151 -5.03 -9.06 13.43
CA HIS A 151 -6.42 -8.61 13.29
C HIS A 151 -6.68 -7.25 13.95
N LEU A 152 -6.20 -7.04 15.17
CA LEU A 152 -6.32 -5.75 15.84
C LEU A 152 -5.61 -4.63 15.05
N LYS A 153 -4.42 -4.90 14.52
CA LYS A 153 -3.69 -3.94 13.68
C LYS A 153 -4.52 -3.56 12.45
N ASP A 154 -5.18 -4.53 11.82
CA ASP A 154 -6.04 -4.33 10.65
C ASP A 154 -7.28 -3.49 10.96
N GLU A 155 -7.85 -3.62 12.16
CA GLU A 155 -8.94 -2.77 12.62
C GLU A 155 -8.49 -1.31 12.82
N LEU A 156 -7.25 -1.10 13.28
CA LEU A 156 -6.70 0.24 13.53
C LEU A 156 -6.29 0.97 12.24
N MET A 157 -5.84 0.25 11.21
CA MET A 157 -5.25 0.90 10.02
C MET A 157 -6.19 1.87 9.29
N PRO A 158 -7.48 1.56 9.02
CA PRO A 158 -8.37 2.50 8.34
C PRO A 158 -8.55 3.79 9.13
N ARG A 159 -8.61 3.69 10.46
CA ARG A 159 -8.69 4.86 11.34
C ARG A 159 -7.41 5.68 11.26
N TYR A 160 -6.24 5.03 11.34
CA TYR A 160 -4.95 5.70 11.21
C TYR A 160 -4.81 6.44 9.87
N ALA A 161 -5.15 5.78 8.75
CA ALA A 161 -5.14 6.38 7.42
C ALA A 161 -6.10 7.58 7.32
N SER A 162 -7.31 7.48 7.89
CA SER A 162 -8.28 8.59 7.90
C SER A 162 -7.78 9.82 8.66
N MET A 163 -7.01 9.63 9.76
CA MET A 163 -6.43 10.75 10.49
C MET A 163 -5.40 11.49 9.63
N ILE A 164 -4.56 10.76 8.90
CA ILE A 164 -3.57 11.36 8.00
C ILE A 164 -4.26 12.13 6.87
N TYR A 165 -5.22 11.49 6.19
CA TYR A 165 -5.97 12.09 5.09
C TYR A 165 -6.70 13.39 5.53
N ASN A 166 -7.27 13.40 6.73
CA ASN A 166 -7.97 14.57 7.28
C ASN A 166 -7.03 15.66 7.84
N GLY A 167 -5.70 15.50 7.71
CA GLY A 167 -4.72 16.49 8.19
C GLY A 167 -4.43 16.42 9.70
N TYR A 168 -4.87 15.37 10.39
CA TYR A 168 -4.65 15.17 11.82
C TYR A 168 -3.32 14.47 12.14
N TRP A 169 -2.27 14.73 11.35
CA TRP A 169 -0.96 14.14 11.61
C TRP A 169 -0.48 14.45 13.02
N PHE A 170 -0.68 15.64 13.58
CA PHE A 170 -0.17 15.96 14.93
C PHE A 170 -1.13 15.64 16.08
N SER A 171 -2.29 15.01 15.82
CA SER A 171 -3.31 14.81 16.85
C SER A 171 -2.93 13.76 17.91
N PRO A 172 -3.45 13.88 19.15
CA PRO A 172 -3.18 12.93 20.22
C PRO A 172 -3.60 11.49 19.88
N GLU A 173 -4.78 11.30 19.31
CA GLU A 173 -5.31 9.98 18.97
C GLU A 173 -4.50 9.28 17.87
N ARG A 174 -3.93 10.02 16.91
CA ARG A 174 -2.98 9.45 15.94
C ARG A 174 -1.70 8.99 16.63
N LYS A 175 -1.14 9.78 17.57
CA LYS A 175 0.05 9.39 18.35
C LYS A 175 -0.20 8.14 19.21
N MET A 176 -1.39 8.00 19.78
CA MET A 176 -1.78 6.79 20.52
C MET A 176 -1.80 5.56 19.61
N MET A 177 -2.41 5.66 18.43
CA MET A 177 -2.41 4.57 17.45
C MET A 177 -0.99 4.25 16.94
N GLN A 178 -0.13 5.26 16.76
CA GLN A 178 1.27 5.05 16.37
C GLN A 178 2.00 4.16 17.37
N ALA A 179 1.85 4.40 18.68
CA ALA A 179 2.51 3.58 19.69
C ALA A 179 2.08 2.11 19.63
N ALA A 180 0.80 1.84 19.33
CA ALA A 180 0.31 0.47 19.11
C ALA A 180 0.90 -0.15 17.84
N ILE A 181 1.00 0.63 16.76
CA ILE A 181 1.63 0.19 15.51
C ILE A 181 3.12 -0.11 15.76
N ASP A 182 3.88 0.79 16.36
CA ASP A 182 5.32 0.60 16.64
C ASP A 182 5.55 -0.66 17.48
N ALA A 183 4.70 -0.91 18.48
CA ALA A 183 4.76 -2.13 19.29
C ALA A 183 4.53 -3.39 18.44
N SER A 184 3.56 -3.35 17.51
CA SER A 184 3.31 -4.49 16.61
C SER A 184 4.50 -4.78 15.70
N GLN A 185 5.30 -3.78 15.34
CA GLN A 185 6.38 -3.96 14.37
C GLN A 185 7.66 -4.56 14.96
N ALA A 186 7.77 -4.71 16.28
CA ALA A 186 8.99 -5.16 16.94
C ALA A 186 9.53 -6.53 16.46
N THR A 187 8.65 -7.43 16.02
CA THR A 187 8.97 -8.77 15.52
C THR A 187 8.94 -8.87 13.99
N VAL A 188 8.65 -7.77 13.28
CA VAL A 188 8.51 -7.79 11.82
C VAL A 188 9.89 -7.69 11.17
N ASN A 189 10.65 -8.78 11.26
CA ASN A 189 12.00 -8.94 10.75
C ASN A 189 12.03 -10.10 9.74
N GLY A 190 12.76 -9.96 8.63
CA GLY A 190 12.93 -11.04 7.66
C GLY A 190 13.06 -10.55 6.23
N THR A 191 12.75 -11.41 5.26
CA THR A 191 12.85 -11.08 3.83
C THR A 191 11.63 -11.58 3.06
N VAL A 192 11.14 -10.75 2.14
CA VAL A 192 10.04 -11.07 1.24
C VAL A 192 10.53 -11.09 -0.20
N ARG A 193 10.20 -12.15 -0.93
CA ARG A 193 10.47 -12.27 -2.36
C ARG A 193 9.21 -11.93 -3.15
N LEU A 194 9.36 -11.07 -4.15
CA LEU A 194 8.28 -10.58 -5.00
C LEU A 194 8.58 -10.86 -6.46
N LYS A 195 7.53 -11.14 -7.21
CA LYS A 195 7.50 -11.15 -8.67
C LYS A 195 6.68 -9.94 -9.12
N LEU A 196 7.33 -9.02 -9.82
CA LEU A 196 6.72 -7.84 -10.43
C LEU A 196 6.43 -8.15 -11.89
N TYR A 197 5.20 -7.90 -12.33
CA TYR A 197 4.81 -8.25 -13.69
C TYR A 197 3.58 -7.49 -14.17
N LYS A 198 3.74 -6.68 -15.23
CA LYS A 198 2.65 -5.97 -15.93
C LYS A 198 1.58 -5.40 -14.99
N GLY A 199 1.99 -4.48 -14.13
CA GLY A 199 1.16 -3.79 -13.16
C GLY A 199 0.90 -4.55 -11.84
N ASN A 200 1.37 -5.80 -11.72
CA ASN A 200 1.10 -6.64 -10.55
C ASN A 200 2.31 -6.80 -9.62
N VAL A 201 2.01 -6.89 -8.32
CA VAL A 201 2.96 -7.28 -7.26
C VAL A 201 2.53 -8.63 -6.68
N ILE A 202 3.29 -9.68 -6.95
CA ILE A 202 2.96 -11.06 -6.58
C ILE A 202 3.97 -11.53 -5.54
N VAL A 203 3.50 -11.95 -4.36
CA VAL A 203 4.40 -12.50 -3.34
C VAL A 203 4.72 -13.95 -3.68
N VAL A 204 6.01 -14.27 -3.77
CA VAL A 204 6.50 -15.62 -4.14
C VAL A 204 7.30 -16.30 -3.03
N GLY A 205 7.52 -15.61 -1.91
CA GLY A 205 8.11 -16.21 -0.72
C GLY A 205 8.27 -15.20 0.40
N ARG A 206 8.34 -15.70 1.63
CA ARG A 206 8.61 -14.95 2.86
C ARG A 206 9.48 -15.83 3.74
N ASP A 207 10.39 -15.22 4.46
CA ASP A 207 11.26 -15.92 5.39
C ASP A 207 11.62 -15.00 6.57
N SER A 208 11.75 -15.59 7.76
CA SER A 208 12.23 -14.90 8.96
C SER A 208 12.99 -15.91 9.81
N THR A 209 14.26 -15.62 10.10
CA THR A 209 15.09 -16.53 10.90
C THR A 209 14.87 -16.33 12.40
N THR A 210 14.36 -15.17 12.81
CA THR A 210 14.26 -14.76 14.22
C THR A 210 12.84 -14.75 14.75
N ASP A 211 11.85 -14.51 13.90
CA ASP A 211 10.47 -14.21 14.33
C ASP A 211 9.41 -15.01 13.56
N ASN A 212 9.79 -16.08 12.86
CA ASN A 212 8.84 -16.91 12.12
C ASN A 212 7.92 -17.71 13.07
N LEU A 213 6.62 -17.43 12.98
CA LEU A 213 5.55 -18.12 13.68
C LEU A 213 4.92 -19.25 12.85
N PHE A 214 5.30 -19.40 11.58
CA PHE A 214 4.89 -20.52 10.76
C PHE A 214 5.74 -21.76 11.08
N ASN A 215 5.08 -22.80 11.59
CA ASN A 215 5.73 -24.07 11.90
C ASN A 215 5.23 -25.18 10.96
N GLU A 216 6.11 -25.58 10.03
CA GLU A 216 5.84 -26.64 9.05
C GLU A 216 5.42 -27.96 9.69
N SER A 217 6.02 -28.34 10.83
CA SER A 217 5.69 -29.60 11.51
C SER A 217 4.28 -29.63 12.10
N ILE A 218 3.70 -28.48 12.43
CA ILE A 218 2.33 -28.37 12.95
C ILE A 218 1.32 -28.23 11.81
N ALA A 219 1.72 -27.55 10.72
CA ALA A 219 0.84 -27.26 9.59
C ALA A 219 0.84 -28.36 8.51
N THR A 220 1.72 -29.36 8.63
CA THR A 220 1.84 -30.43 7.64
C THR A 220 0.57 -31.29 7.55
N PHE A 221 0.32 -31.81 6.35
CA PHE A 221 -0.68 -32.85 6.11
C PHE A 221 -0.08 -34.27 6.14
N GLU A 222 1.24 -34.35 6.29
CA GLU A 222 1.97 -35.61 6.49
C GLU A 222 1.94 -36.01 7.99
N ASP A 223 2.62 -37.09 8.37
CA ASP A 223 2.73 -37.48 9.77
C ASP A 223 3.40 -36.36 10.58
N ASP A 224 2.62 -35.70 11.42
CA ASP A 224 3.04 -34.58 12.27
C ASP A 224 3.78 -35.06 13.53
N ALA A 225 3.99 -36.37 13.68
CA ALA A 225 4.58 -37.02 14.84
C ALA A 225 3.87 -36.66 16.17
N GLY A 226 2.58 -36.31 16.10
CA GLY A 226 1.78 -35.89 17.25
C GLY A 226 1.94 -34.42 17.62
N ALA A 227 2.43 -33.56 16.71
CA ALA A 227 2.55 -32.12 16.95
C ALA A 227 1.19 -31.43 17.14
N TYR A 228 0.10 -31.97 16.58
CA TYR A 228 -1.26 -31.44 16.73
C TYR A 228 -2.29 -32.52 17.10
N ASP A 229 -2.86 -32.45 18.31
CA ASP A 229 -3.95 -33.36 18.71
C ASP A 229 -5.29 -32.92 18.11
N GLN A 230 -5.68 -33.55 17.00
CA GLN A 230 -6.93 -33.26 16.29
C GLN A 230 -8.20 -33.47 17.16
N ARG A 231 -8.12 -34.23 18.25
CA ARG A 231 -9.28 -34.49 19.13
C ARG A 231 -9.70 -33.23 19.88
N ASP A 232 -8.75 -32.35 20.18
CA ASP A 232 -9.01 -31.08 20.89
C ASP A 232 -9.91 -30.14 20.06
N ALA A 233 -9.81 -30.21 18.74
CA ALA A 233 -10.63 -29.40 17.83
C ALA A 233 -12.14 -29.61 18.05
N ALA A 234 -12.57 -30.84 18.34
CA ALA A 234 -13.98 -31.14 18.56
C ALA A 234 -14.55 -30.43 19.81
N GLY A 235 -13.76 -30.37 20.89
CA GLY A 235 -14.12 -29.63 22.11
C GLY A 235 -14.14 -28.12 21.85
N PHE A 236 -13.10 -27.62 21.20
CA PHE A 236 -12.97 -26.21 20.83
C PHE A 236 -14.16 -25.72 20.00
N ILE A 237 -14.51 -26.42 18.91
CA ILE A 237 -15.61 -26.04 18.02
C ILE A 237 -16.93 -25.94 18.80
N LYS A 238 -17.21 -26.91 19.68
CA LYS A 238 -18.44 -26.93 20.49
C LYS A 238 -18.53 -25.73 21.43
N LEU A 239 -17.42 -25.34 22.06
CA LEU A 239 -17.35 -24.19 22.97
C LEU A 239 -17.42 -22.87 22.21
N ASN A 240 -16.66 -22.72 21.12
CA ASN A 240 -16.65 -21.52 20.30
C ASN A 240 -18.03 -21.22 19.68
N ALA A 241 -18.77 -22.27 19.28
CA ALA A 241 -20.11 -22.15 18.72
C ALA A 241 -21.22 -22.00 19.79
N LEU A 242 -20.91 -22.08 21.09
CA LEU A 242 -21.93 -22.20 22.14
C LEU A 242 -22.97 -21.08 22.08
N ARG A 243 -22.54 -19.83 21.94
CA ARG A 243 -23.44 -18.67 21.85
C ARG A 243 -24.40 -18.76 20.65
N MET A 244 -23.93 -19.31 19.52
CA MET A 244 -24.75 -19.47 18.31
C MET A 244 -25.76 -20.59 18.48
N ARG A 245 -25.36 -21.69 19.13
CA ARG A 245 -26.23 -22.83 19.45
C ARG A 245 -27.37 -22.42 20.38
N ILE A 246 -27.08 -21.63 21.43
CA ILE A 246 -28.10 -21.10 22.34
C ILE A 246 -29.10 -20.22 21.59
N ALA A 247 -28.62 -19.32 20.73
CA ALA A 247 -29.48 -18.45 19.94
C ALA A 247 -30.43 -19.23 19.01
N ALA A 248 -29.95 -20.32 18.40
CA ALA A 248 -30.78 -21.18 17.56
C ALA A 248 -31.92 -21.87 18.34
N LEU A 249 -31.63 -22.37 19.55
CA LEU A 249 -32.62 -23.01 20.42
C LEU A 249 -33.73 -22.07 20.92
N LYS A 250 -33.51 -20.75 20.87
CA LYS A 250 -34.54 -19.75 21.23
C LYS A 250 -35.45 -19.37 20.07
N LYS A 251 -35.10 -19.76 18.83
CA LYS A 251 -35.89 -19.53 17.62
C LYS A 251 -36.79 -20.70 17.25
N SER A 252 -36.50 -21.89 17.79
CA SER A 252 -37.32 -23.11 17.73
C SER A 252 -38.33 -23.13 18.87
#